data_AF-A0A6P5GX04-F1
#
_entry.id   AF-A0A6P5GX04-F1
#
_cell.length_a   1.000
_cell.length_b   1.000
_cell.length_c   1.000
_cell.angle_alpha   90.00
_cell.angle_beta   90.00
_cell.angle_gamma   90.00
#
_symmetry.space_group_name_H-M   'P 1'
#
loop_
_entity.id
_entity.type
_entity.pdbx_description
1 polymer ?
#
loop_
_entity_poly.entity_id
_entity_poly.type
_entity_poly.pdbx_seq_one_letter_code
_entity_poly.pdbx_strand_id
1 'polypeptide(L)'
;MPNSYLRRDCTSKYSLPMDEVKFPLFHRTRAISQMCNISSYTTELLEINSKEPLMQILFIPGNPGIVSFYRDFVEALYENLEGHASITAIGHISQGGKDLERRKMFSLQEQISHKVDYIEQELRTCQLPIVLVGHSIGSYICLEIFKRLQHQVKYFIGLYPFLTLNKESQTQALIGKIAGSAIISAAVSSFASLVGSLPTRVSRVIVRRFLGPSWSTTAIDATCKHLLQYHTMRNVLFMAMTEFRKLSEDPDWEFMKRKQSQIALLFGVDDHWGPLSVFEEVSTRVPGIALSIEREGHTHGCCCTEAGSIWVAHHVSNLIKNQIQIRNL
;
A
#
# COMPACT_ATOMS: atom_id res chain seq x y z
N MET A 1 -25.52 59.56 -36.81
CA MET A 1 -25.71 58.09 -36.82
C MET A 1 -24.35 57.41 -36.86
N PRO A 2 -24.16 56.27 -36.16
CA PRO A 2 -23.20 56.21 -35.07
C PRO A 2 -21.83 55.55 -35.40
N ASN A 3 -20.84 56.06 -34.67
CA ASN A 3 -19.55 55.52 -34.18
C ASN A 3 -19.05 54.14 -34.67
N SER A 4 -17.83 54.16 -35.22
CA SER A 4 -16.90 53.02 -35.23
C SER A 4 -15.60 53.39 -34.50
N TYR A 5 -15.18 52.46 -33.64
CA TYR A 5 -14.16 52.55 -32.61
C TYR A 5 -12.72 52.69 -33.13
N LEU A 6 -11.93 53.50 -32.43
CA LEU A 6 -10.46 53.47 -32.47
C LEU A 6 -9.91 53.28 -31.05
N ARG A 7 -8.91 52.41 -30.98
CA ARG A 7 -8.10 51.96 -29.83
C ARG A 7 -7.80 53.04 -28.78
N ARG A 8 -7.73 52.63 -27.52
CA ARG A 8 -6.52 52.81 -26.66
C ARG A 8 -6.59 51.98 -25.38
N ASP A 9 -5.39 51.57 -24.97
CA ASP A 9 -5.04 50.77 -23.81
C ASP A 9 -5.65 51.24 -22.49
N CYS A 10 -5.99 50.27 -21.65
CA CYS A 10 -6.02 50.46 -20.21
C CYS A 10 -5.42 49.23 -19.53
N THR A 11 -4.13 49.33 -19.21
CA THR A 11 -3.45 48.47 -18.24
C THR A 11 -4.12 48.62 -16.88
N SER A 12 -4.82 47.57 -16.43
CA SER A 12 -5.32 47.46 -15.06
C SER A 12 -4.43 46.50 -14.28
N LYS A 13 -3.54 47.08 -13.48
CA LYS A 13 -2.84 46.46 -12.35
C LYS A 13 -3.88 45.92 -11.37
N TYR A 14 -3.92 44.62 -11.11
CA TYR A 14 -4.26 43.98 -9.82
C TYR A 14 -4.06 42.47 -9.96
N SER A 15 -2.81 42.02 -9.88
CA SER A 15 -2.48 40.61 -9.64
C SER A 15 -1.88 40.53 -8.24
N LEU A 16 -2.71 40.16 -7.27
CA LEU A 16 -2.24 39.78 -5.94
C LEU A 16 -1.37 38.52 -6.08
N PRO A 17 -0.19 38.44 -5.45
CA PRO A 17 0.57 37.20 -5.43
C PRO A 17 -0.23 36.18 -4.64
N MET A 18 -0.46 35.00 -5.21
CA MET A 18 -0.81 33.83 -4.41
C MET A 18 0.39 33.56 -3.51
N ASP A 19 0.23 33.84 -2.22
CA ASP A 19 1.18 33.42 -1.20
C ASP A 19 1.41 31.92 -1.38
N GLU A 20 2.66 31.54 -1.66
CA GLU A 20 3.13 30.19 -1.46
C GLU A 20 2.80 29.83 -0.02
N VAL A 21 1.82 28.93 0.16
CA VAL A 21 1.58 28.27 1.43
C VAL A 21 2.84 27.46 1.74
N LYS A 22 3.79 28.11 2.42
CA LYS A 22 4.94 27.46 3.04
C LYS A 22 4.38 26.60 4.16
N PHE A 23 4.12 25.33 3.86
CA PHE A 23 3.96 24.30 4.87
C PHE A 23 5.15 24.42 5.84
N PRO A 24 4.92 24.60 7.15
CA PRO A 24 6.01 24.70 8.08
C PRO A 24 6.84 23.43 7.96
N LEU A 25 8.16 23.56 7.87
CA LEU A 25 9.12 22.47 8.04
C LEU A 25 9.02 21.99 9.50
N PHE A 26 7.93 21.33 9.86
CA PHE A 26 7.86 20.53 11.07
C PHE A 26 8.90 19.42 10.90
N HIS A 27 9.68 19.17 11.96
CA HIS A 27 10.52 17.99 12.02
C HIS A 27 9.65 16.77 11.83
N ARG A 28 9.61 16.22 10.60
CA ARG A 28 8.86 15.00 10.31
C ARG A 28 9.37 13.88 11.20
N THR A 29 8.47 13.24 11.94
CA THR A 29 8.82 12.05 12.72
C THR A 29 9.19 10.96 11.74
N ARG A 30 10.46 10.55 11.76
CA ARG A 30 10.97 9.57 10.80
C ARG A 30 10.63 8.17 11.25
N ALA A 31 10.14 7.37 10.32
CA ALA A 31 9.91 5.95 10.55
C ALA A 31 11.25 5.20 10.67
N ILE A 32 11.32 4.29 11.63
CA ILE A 32 12.50 3.49 11.91
C ILE A 32 12.34 2.15 11.19
N SER A 33 13.37 1.76 10.43
CA SER A 33 13.44 0.43 9.84
C SER A 33 14.12 -0.52 10.82
N GLN A 34 13.47 -1.64 11.13
CA GLN A 34 14.00 -2.65 12.03
C GLN A 34 13.77 -4.06 11.51
N MET A 35 14.52 -5.01 12.04
CA MET A 35 14.33 -6.44 11.78
C MET A 35 13.71 -7.08 13.02
N CYS A 36 12.62 -7.82 12.83
CA CYS A 36 11.92 -8.53 13.88
C CYS A 36 11.85 -10.02 13.51
N ASN A 37 12.04 -10.91 14.49
CA ASN A 37 11.90 -12.35 14.30
C ASN A 37 10.49 -12.78 14.70
N ILE A 38 9.71 -13.25 13.73
CA ILE A 38 8.31 -13.64 13.92
C ILE A 38 8.19 -15.11 13.49
N SER A 39 7.82 -15.99 14.42
CA SER A 39 7.70 -17.43 14.15
C SER A 39 8.90 -18.04 13.40
N SER A 40 10.12 -17.66 13.79
CA SER A 40 11.41 -18.09 13.20
C SER A 40 11.82 -17.42 11.88
N TYR A 41 11.07 -16.45 11.37
CA TYR A 41 11.43 -15.72 10.15
C TYR A 41 11.83 -14.28 10.46
N THR A 42 12.94 -13.82 9.89
CA THR A 42 13.36 -12.43 10.06
C THR A 42 12.62 -11.55 9.06
N THR A 43 11.84 -10.59 9.56
CA THR A 43 11.01 -9.71 8.77
C THR A 43 11.37 -8.25 8.99
N GLU A 44 11.44 -7.49 7.90
CA GLU A 44 11.65 -6.05 7.93
C GLU A 44 10.35 -5.33 8.33
N LEU A 45 10.44 -4.50 9.35
CA LEU A 45 9.38 -3.61 9.82
C LEU A 45 9.77 -2.16 9.58
N LEU A 46 8.77 -1.33 9.33
CA LEU A 46 8.91 0.12 9.30
C LEU A 46 7.92 0.71 10.31
N GLU A 47 8.44 1.37 11.34
CA GLU A 47 7.66 1.71 12.53
C GLU A 47 7.77 3.17 12.94
N ILE A 48 6.68 3.69 13.50
CA ILE A 48 6.67 4.89 14.33
C ILE A 48 5.88 4.57 15.60
N ASN A 49 6.56 4.64 16.75
CA ASN A 49 5.95 4.41 18.05
C ASN A 49 5.52 5.74 18.67
N SER A 50 4.23 5.85 19.00
CA SER A 50 3.73 6.94 19.85
C SER A 50 4.08 6.69 21.31
N LYS A 51 4.24 7.78 22.08
CA LYS A 51 4.39 7.72 23.53
C LYS A 51 3.08 7.35 24.24
N GLU A 52 1.96 7.83 23.72
CA GLU A 52 0.61 7.64 24.28
C GLU A 52 -0.37 7.25 23.16
N PRO A 53 -0.19 6.07 22.54
CA PRO A 53 -1.06 5.64 21.45
C PRO A 53 -2.47 5.31 21.94
N LEU A 54 -3.48 5.80 21.20
CA LEU A 54 -4.88 5.39 21.37
C LEU A 54 -5.21 4.12 20.58
N MET A 55 -4.38 3.78 19.58
CA MET A 55 -4.58 2.61 18.71
C MET A 55 -3.26 2.13 18.11
N GLN A 56 -3.29 0.90 17.61
CA GLN A 56 -2.24 0.31 16.78
C GLN A 56 -2.70 0.27 15.34
N ILE A 57 -1.91 0.81 14.42
CA ILE A 57 -2.12 0.69 12.99
C ILE A 57 -1.14 -0.33 12.44
N LEU A 58 -1.66 -1.45 11.94
CA LEU A 58 -0.86 -2.44 11.22
C LEU A 58 -1.08 -2.26 9.72
N PHE A 59 -0.04 -1.83 9.03
CA PHE A 59 -0.03 -1.65 7.59
C PHE A 59 0.54 -2.88 6.87
N ILE A 60 -0.25 -3.46 5.96
CA ILE A 60 0.16 -4.60 5.13
C ILE A 60 0.39 -4.12 3.68
N PRO A 61 1.63 -4.23 3.16
CA PRO A 61 1.95 -3.80 1.81
C PRO A 61 1.32 -4.74 0.77
N GLY A 62 1.33 -4.29 -0.49
CA GLY A 62 1.03 -5.12 -1.66
C GLY A 62 2.17 -6.07 -2.02
N ASN A 63 2.17 -6.61 -3.24
CA ASN A 63 3.26 -7.41 -3.80
C ASN A 63 3.99 -6.58 -4.88
N PRO A 64 5.23 -6.13 -4.66
CA PRO A 64 6.14 -6.56 -3.60
C PRO A 64 5.84 -5.96 -2.21
N GLY A 65 6.03 -6.78 -1.18
CA GLY A 65 5.86 -6.48 0.23
C GLY A 65 7.09 -5.83 0.86
N ILE A 66 7.68 -4.86 0.15
CA ILE A 66 8.84 -4.09 0.59
C ILE A 66 8.34 -2.83 1.31
N VAL A 67 8.56 -2.75 2.64
CA VAL A 67 8.05 -1.65 3.47
C VAL A 67 8.64 -0.29 3.13
N SER A 68 9.83 -0.24 2.53
CA SER A 68 10.48 1.01 2.17
C SER A 68 9.75 1.80 1.09
N PHE A 69 8.89 1.17 0.26
CA PHE A 69 7.98 1.90 -0.62
C PHE A 69 6.95 2.75 0.13
N TYR A 70 6.63 2.40 1.38
CA TYR A 70 5.52 3.00 2.13
C TYR A 70 6.01 3.99 3.19
N ARG A 71 7.29 4.38 3.16
CA ARG A 71 7.86 5.34 4.13
C ARG A 71 7.12 6.67 4.15
N ASP A 72 7.00 7.29 2.98
CA ASP A 72 6.37 8.60 2.85
C ASP A 72 4.90 8.54 3.33
N PHE A 73 4.21 7.41 3.11
CA PHE A 73 2.84 7.16 3.58
C PHE A 73 2.78 6.99 5.10
N VAL A 74 3.64 6.16 5.70
CA VAL A 74 3.64 5.91 7.15
C VAL A 74 3.97 7.18 7.93
N GLU A 75 4.96 7.95 7.48
CA GLU A 75 5.36 9.20 8.12
C GLU A 75 4.23 10.25 8.02
N ALA A 76 3.62 10.42 6.83
CA ALA A 76 2.49 11.32 6.66
C ALA A 76 1.24 10.89 7.47
N LEU A 77 0.96 9.59 7.55
CA LEU A 77 -0.19 9.09 8.31
C LEU A 77 -0.02 9.34 9.80
N TYR A 78 1.18 9.14 10.35
CA TYR A 78 1.47 9.43 11.74
C TYR A 78 1.27 10.92 12.07
N GLU A 79 1.75 11.81 11.20
CA GLU A 79 1.56 13.26 11.32
C GLU A 79 0.08 13.65 11.28
N ASN A 80 -0.67 13.12 10.31
CA ASN A 80 -2.09 13.40 10.16
C ASN A 80 -2.93 12.89 11.35
N LEU A 81 -2.46 11.87 12.07
CA LEU A 81 -3.06 11.34 13.29
C LEU A 81 -2.54 12.02 14.56
N GLU A 82 -1.68 13.02 14.43
CA GLU A 82 -1.21 13.88 15.53
C GLU A 82 -0.54 13.06 16.64
N GLY A 83 0.12 11.97 16.28
CA GLY A 83 0.79 11.07 17.22
C GLY A 83 -0.13 10.19 18.06
N HIS A 84 -1.44 10.12 17.79
CA HIS A 84 -2.37 9.28 18.57
C HIS A 84 -2.39 7.80 18.17
N ALA A 85 -1.49 7.37 17.27
CA ALA A 85 -1.36 5.98 16.85
C ALA A 85 0.12 5.57 16.80
N SER A 86 0.39 4.33 17.21
CA SER A 86 1.62 3.65 16.82
C SER A 86 1.36 2.93 15.50
N ILE A 87 2.29 3.06 14.55
CA ILE A 87 2.14 2.53 13.19
C ILE A 87 3.26 1.55 12.90
N THR A 88 2.92 0.33 12.50
CA THR A 88 3.86 -0.67 12.02
C THR A 88 3.46 -1.14 10.62
N ALA A 89 4.32 -0.90 9.63
CA ALA A 89 4.27 -1.57 8.34
C ALA A 89 5.13 -2.84 8.39
N ILE A 90 4.54 -3.99 8.03
CA ILE A 90 5.19 -5.31 8.09
C ILE A 90 5.48 -5.86 6.70
N GLY A 91 6.75 -6.15 6.41
CA GLY A 91 7.17 -6.70 5.14
C GLY A 91 6.66 -8.12 4.85
N HIS A 92 6.76 -8.54 3.60
CA HIS A 92 6.58 -9.94 3.24
C HIS A 92 7.87 -10.73 3.48
N ILE A 93 7.74 -11.95 4.01
CA ILE A 93 8.88 -12.84 4.27
C ILE A 93 9.68 -13.02 2.97
N SER A 94 11.01 -12.94 3.07
CA SER A 94 11.93 -13.07 1.93
C SER A 94 11.74 -12.06 0.79
N GLN A 95 11.09 -10.93 1.05
CA GLN A 95 11.00 -9.82 0.10
C GLN A 95 11.83 -8.59 0.53
N GLY A 96 12.66 -8.73 1.56
CA GLY A 96 13.63 -7.71 2.01
C GLY A 96 14.93 -7.71 1.20
N GLY A 97 15.84 -6.78 1.51
CA GLY A 97 17.09 -6.58 0.76
C GLY A 97 18.16 -7.67 0.98
N LYS A 98 17.93 -8.61 1.90
CA LYS A 98 18.86 -9.72 2.23
C LYS A 98 18.13 -11.05 2.16
N ASP A 99 18.84 -12.07 1.68
CA ASP A 99 18.35 -13.45 1.62
C ASP A 99 18.57 -14.17 2.95
N LEU A 100 17.71 -13.87 3.93
CA LEU A 100 17.82 -14.42 5.29
C LEU A 100 17.27 -15.85 5.39
N GLU A 101 16.33 -16.21 4.51
CA GLU A 101 15.63 -17.49 4.52
C GLU A 101 16.17 -18.49 3.48
N ARG A 102 17.43 -18.31 3.05
CA ARG A 102 18.16 -19.25 2.17
C ARG A 102 17.38 -19.62 0.92
N ARG A 103 16.82 -18.62 0.23
CA ARG A 103 16.00 -18.74 -1.00
C ARG A 103 14.68 -19.49 -0.82
N LYS A 104 14.23 -19.74 0.41
CA LYS A 104 12.88 -20.26 0.65
C LYS A 104 11.85 -19.27 0.07
N MET A 105 10.83 -19.84 -0.58
CA MET A 105 9.74 -19.10 -1.17
C MET A 105 8.49 -19.27 -0.32
N PHE A 106 7.70 -18.21 -0.20
CA PHE A 106 6.54 -18.16 0.69
C PHE A 106 5.26 -17.83 -0.09
N SER A 107 4.25 -18.66 0.10
CA SER A 107 2.93 -18.50 -0.50
C SER A 107 2.13 -17.38 0.17
N LEU A 108 1.05 -16.93 -0.48
CA LEU A 108 0.09 -16.00 0.12
C LEU A 108 -0.43 -16.49 1.48
N GLN A 109 -0.72 -17.80 1.61
CA GLN A 109 -1.22 -18.36 2.87
C GLN A 109 -0.18 -18.30 3.99
N GLU A 110 1.10 -18.59 3.68
CA GLU A 110 2.18 -18.45 4.65
C GLU A 110 2.41 -16.99 5.06
N GLN A 111 2.27 -16.04 4.12
CA GLN A 111 2.29 -14.63 4.45
C GLN A 111 1.14 -14.25 5.39
N ILE A 112 -0.09 -14.70 5.12
CA ILE A 112 -1.25 -14.46 6.00
C ILE A 112 -0.97 -14.98 7.42
N SER A 113 -0.57 -16.25 7.54
CA SER A 113 -0.27 -16.86 8.84
C SER A 113 0.79 -16.08 9.60
N HIS A 114 1.86 -15.66 8.92
CA HIS A 114 2.92 -14.86 9.54
C HIS A 114 2.45 -13.50 10.07
N LYS A 115 1.47 -12.84 9.41
CA LYS A 115 0.94 -11.56 9.91
C LYS A 115 0.00 -11.77 11.10
N VAL A 116 -0.71 -12.90 11.15
CA VAL A 116 -1.50 -13.30 12.31
C VAL A 116 -0.56 -13.58 13.49
N ASP A 117 0.51 -14.35 13.27
CA ASP A 117 1.51 -14.65 14.29
C ASP A 117 2.14 -13.38 14.87
N TYR A 118 2.47 -12.39 14.04
CA TYR A 118 2.96 -11.08 14.50
C TYR A 118 1.98 -10.41 15.46
N ILE A 119 0.69 -10.37 15.13
CA ILE A 119 -0.32 -9.75 16.01
C ILE A 119 -0.41 -10.50 17.34
N GLU A 120 -0.39 -11.84 17.31
CA GLU A 120 -0.50 -12.65 18.51
C GLU A 120 0.74 -12.59 19.41
N GLN A 121 1.94 -12.44 18.84
CA GLN A 121 3.21 -12.37 19.56
C GLN A 121 3.51 -10.94 20.06
N GLU A 122 3.35 -9.94 19.18
CA GLU A 122 3.86 -8.59 19.42
C GLU A 122 2.78 -7.59 19.85
N LEU A 123 1.55 -7.72 19.35
CA LEU A 123 0.49 -6.72 19.59
C LEU A 123 -0.54 -7.14 20.66
N ARG A 124 -0.65 -8.43 20.98
CA ARG A 124 -1.65 -8.95 21.93
C ARG A 124 -1.51 -8.34 23.33
N THR A 125 -0.28 -8.06 23.76
CA THR A 125 0.02 -7.53 25.09
C THR A 125 -0.31 -6.04 25.23
N CYS A 126 -0.37 -5.29 24.13
CA CYS A 126 -0.64 -3.86 24.15
C CYS A 126 -2.08 -3.50 24.52
N GLN A 127 -3.04 -4.44 24.38
CA GLN A 127 -4.49 -4.25 24.63
C GLN A 127 -5.15 -3.06 23.90
N LEU A 128 -4.46 -2.45 22.93
CA LEU A 128 -4.97 -1.35 22.15
C LEU A 128 -5.80 -1.85 20.96
N PRO A 129 -6.81 -1.09 20.51
CA PRO A 129 -7.56 -1.43 19.32
C PRO A 129 -6.65 -1.45 18.09
N ILE A 130 -6.83 -2.47 17.24
CA ILE A 130 -6.06 -2.61 16.00
C ILE A 130 -6.87 -2.07 14.82
N VAL A 131 -6.25 -1.18 14.05
CA VAL A 131 -6.71 -0.76 12.73
C VAL A 131 -5.81 -1.39 11.69
N LEU A 132 -6.41 -2.13 10.76
CA LEU A 132 -5.70 -2.72 9.63
C LEU A 132 -5.78 -1.79 8.42
N VAL A 133 -4.64 -1.57 7.76
CA VAL A 133 -4.58 -0.86 6.49
C VAL A 133 -3.83 -1.73 5.49
N GLY A 134 -4.45 -2.09 4.38
CA GLY A 134 -3.87 -3.00 3.40
C GLY A 134 -3.82 -2.40 2.01
N HIS A 135 -2.68 -2.46 1.32
CA HIS A 135 -2.56 -2.01 -0.07
C HIS A 135 -2.58 -3.20 -1.05
N SER A 136 -3.32 -3.14 -2.15
CA SER A 136 -3.33 -4.19 -3.18
C SER A 136 -3.68 -5.56 -2.57
N ILE A 137 -2.86 -6.61 -2.79
CA ILE A 137 -3.03 -7.92 -2.13
C ILE A 137 -2.97 -7.84 -0.60
N GLY A 138 -2.31 -6.82 -0.04
CA GLY A 138 -2.35 -6.51 1.38
C GLY A 138 -3.76 -6.28 1.90
N SER A 139 -4.70 -5.79 1.07
CA SER A 139 -6.12 -5.72 1.41
C SER A 139 -6.74 -7.10 1.66
N TYR A 140 -6.44 -8.08 0.80
CA TYR A 140 -6.89 -9.46 0.99
C TYR A 140 -6.29 -10.07 2.26
N ILE A 141 -4.99 -9.86 2.50
CA ILE A 141 -4.32 -10.30 3.72
C ILE A 141 -4.97 -9.69 4.96
N CYS A 142 -5.27 -8.39 4.96
CA CYS A 142 -5.99 -7.72 6.04
C CYS A 142 -7.39 -8.31 6.27
N LEU A 143 -8.14 -8.60 5.20
CA LEU A 143 -9.46 -9.22 5.32
C LEU A 143 -9.37 -10.60 5.98
N GLU A 144 -8.37 -11.39 5.60
CA GLU A 144 -8.09 -12.71 6.17
C GLU A 144 -7.63 -12.63 7.63
N ILE A 145 -6.83 -11.63 8.01
CA ILE A 145 -6.52 -11.34 9.42
C ILE A 145 -7.80 -10.96 10.17
N PHE A 146 -8.63 -10.09 9.61
CA PHE A 146 -9.84 -9.61 10.25
C PHE A 146 -10.82 -10.76 10.55
N LYS A 147 -10.95 -11.74 9.64
CA LYS A 147 -11.74 -12.96 9.87
C LYS A 147 -11.27 -13.76 11.09
N ARG A 148 -9.95 -13.87 11.30
CA ARG A 148 -9.34 -14.64 12.39
C ARG A 148 -9.33 -13.88 13.72
N LEU A 149 -9.15 -12.56 13.69
CA LEU A 149 -8.92 -11.72 14.88
C LEU A 149 -10.03 -10.68 15.10
N GLN A 150 -11.28 -11.05 14.88
CA GLN A 150 -12.46 -10.17 14.87
C GLN A 150 -12.68 -9.35 16.15
N HIS A 151 -12.19 -9.81 17.30
CA HIS A 151 -12.35 -9.11 18.58
C HIS A 151 -11.31 -7.99 18.77
N GLN A 152 -10.11 -8.18 18.22
CA GLN A 152 -8.99 -7.26 18.36
C GLN A 152 -9.02 -6.17 17.28
N VAL A 153 -9.31 -6.56 16.04
CA VAL A 153 -9.41 -5.62 14.91
C VAL A 153 -10.73 -4.84 15.00
N LYS A 154 -10.63 -3.51 15.03
CA LYS A 154 -11.79 -2.60 15.11
C LYS A 154 -12.16 -1.96 13.79
N TYR A 155 -11.20 -1.85 12.86
CA TYR A 155 -11.41 -1.21 11.59
C TYR A 155 -10.42 -1.75 10.54
N PHE A 156 -10.90 -1.90 9.31
CA PHE A 156 -10.11 -2.32 8.15
C PHE A 156 -10.28 -1.31 7.01
N ILE A 157 -9.17 -0.82 6.47
CA ILE A 157 -9.13 0.06 5.31
C ILE A 157 -8.34 -0.64 4.20
N GLY A 158 -9.01 -0.96 3.09
CA GLY A 158 -8.38 -1.51 1.88
C GLY A 158 -8.09 -0.43 0.86
N LEU A 159 -6.85 -0.33 0.42
CA LEU A 159 -6.35 0.67 -0.53
C LEU A 159 -6.02 -0.01 -1.84
N TYR A 160 -6.62 0.44 -2.95
CA TYR A 160 -6.48 -0.16 -4.28
C TYR A 160 -6.62 -1.69 -4.22
N PRO A 161 -7.73 -2.20 -3.68
CA PRO A 161 -7.78 -3.54 -3.12
C PRO A 161 -7.76 -4.61 -4.21
N PHE A 162 -6.88 -5.61 -4.08
CA PHE A 162 -6.91 -6.82 -4.90
C PHE A 162 -7.63 -7.93 -4.13
N LEU A 163 -8.92 -8.13 -4.41
CA LEU A 163 -9.79 -9.09 -3.69
C LEU A 163 -10.26 -10.25 -4.55
N THR A 164 -10.28 -10.08 -5.87
CA THR A 164 -10.68 -11.09 -6.86
C THR A 164 -10.00 -10.81 -8.20
N LEU A 165 -9.96 -11.80 -9.10
CA LEU A 165 -9.33 -11.64 -10.41
C LEU A 165 -10.13 -10.74 -11.35
N ASN A 166 -9.39 -9.88 -12.06
CA ASN A 166 -9.93 -9.21 -13.23
C ASN A 166 -9.67 -10.08 -14.46
N LYS A 167 -10.68 -10.87 -14.85
CA LYS A 167 -10.61 -11.81 -15.99
C LYS A 167 -10.36 -11.11 -17.33
N GLU A 168 -10.66 -9.82 -17.44
CA GLU A 168 -10.45 -9.02 -18.65
C GLU A 168 -9.06 -8.39 -18.71
N SER A 169 -8.30 -8.41 -17.60
CA SER A 169 -6.97 -7.81 -17.54
C SER A 169 -5.92 -8.66 -18.25
N GLN A 170 -5.48 -8.20 -19.42
CA GLN A 170 -4.33 -8.76 -20.13
C GLN A 170 -3.05 -8.70 -19.28
N THR A 171 -2.90 -7.66 -18.47
CA THR A 171 -1.78 -7.50 -17.53
C THR A 171 -1.77 -8.61 -16.48
N GLN A 172 -2.91 -8.87 -15.81
CA GLN A 172 -2.99 -9.99 -14.86
C GLN A 172 -2.72 -11.33 -15.55
N ALA A 173 -3.27 -11.55 -16.74
CA ALA A 173 -3.04 -12.78 -17.50
C ALA A 173 -1.55 -12.99 -17.85
N LEU A 174 -0.84 -11.94 -18.25
CA LEU A 174 0.60 -11.99 -18.54
C LEU A 174 1.41 -12.29 -17.28
N ILE A 175 1.15 -11.56 -16.18
CA ILE A 175 1.84 -11.79 -14.90
C ILE A 175 1.57 -13.21 -14.41
N GLY A 176 0.33 -13.70 -14.51
CA GLY A 176 -0.05 -15.07 -14.14
C GLY A 176 0.71 -16.13 -14.93
N LYS A 177 0.93 -15.93 -16.25
CA LYS A 177 1.76 -16.83 -17.06
C LYS A 177 3.23 -16.83 -16.64
N ILE A 178 3.79 -15.65 -16.36
CA ILE A 178 5.18 -15.51 -15.91
C ILE A 178 5.35 -16.18 -14.55
N ALA A 179 4.47 -15.87 -13.59
CA ALA A 179 4.49 -16.38 -12.23
C ALA A 179 4.25 -17.90 -12.17
N GLY A 180 3.36 -18.43 -13.01
CA GLY A 180 3.04 -19.86 -13.09
C GLY A 180 4.12 -20.73 -13.73
N SER A 181 5.07 -20.15 -14.46
CA SER A 181 6.17 -20.87 -15.09
C SER A 181 7.45 -20.76 -14.27
N ALA A 182 7.91 -21.88 -13.73
CA ALA A 182 9.13 -21.93 -12.92
C ALA A 182 10.36 -21.42 -13.69
N ILE A 183 10.47 -21.77 -14.98
CA ILE A 183 11.60 -21.39 -15.85
C ILE A 183 11.55 -19.89 -16.15
N ILE A 184 10.39 -19.38 -16.60
CA ILE A 184 10.25 -17.96 -16.97
C ILE A 184 10.43 -17.08 -15.73
N SER A 185 9.81 -17.45 -14.60
CA SER A 185 9.99 -16.72 -13.36
C SER A 185 11.45 -16.69 -12.91
N ALA A 186 12.18 -17.81 -12.99
CA ALA A 186 13.61 -17.83 -12.66
C ALA A 186 14.46 -16.98 -13.63
N ALA A 187 14.11 -16.96 -14.92
CA ALA A 187 14.76 -16.11 -15.91
C ALA A 187 14.52 -14.61 -15.61
N VAL A 188 13.29 -14.21 -15.31
CA VAL A 188 12.94 -12.83 -14.91
C VAL A 188 13.67 -12.43 -13.64
N SER A 189 13.72 -13.30 -12.62
CA SER A 189 14.47 -13.04 -11.39
C SER A 189 15.97 -12.92 -11.63
N SER A 190 16.53 -13.73 -12.53
CA SER A 190 17.95 -13.65 -12.93
C SER A 190 18.24 -12.32 -13.62
N PHE A 191 17.36 -11.88 -14.52
CA PHE A 191 17.48 -10.59 -15.18
C PHE A 191 17.39 -9.42 -14.18
N ALA A 192 16.43 -9.46 -13.25
CA ALA A 192 16.33 -8.45 -12.19
C ALA A 192 17.63 -8.38 -11.37
N SER A 193 18.17 -9.54 -10.98
CA SER A 193 19.44 -9.65 -10.26
C SER A 193 20.64 -9.14 -11.05
N LEU A 194 20.66 -9.33 -12.37
CA LEU A 194 21.70 -8.78 -13.23
C LEU A 194 21.69 -7.26 -13.17
N VAL A 195 20.52 -6.62 -13.31
CA VAL A 195 20.38 -5.16 -13.18
C VAL A 195 20.73 -4.71 -11.76
N GLY A 196 20.32 -5.46 -10.74
CA GLY A 196 20.62 -5.19 -9.32
C GLY A 196 22.10 -5.29 -8.96
N SER A 197 22.86 -6.10 -9.70
CA SER A 197 24.32 -6.27 -9.51
C SER A 197 25.17 -5.16 -10.13
N LEU A 198 24.56 -4.29 -10.94
CA LEU A 198 25.24 -3.11 -11.50
C LEU A 198 25.58 -2.10 -10.39
N PRO A 199 26.58 -1.22 -10.59
CA PRO A 199 26.86 -0.14 -9.66
C PRO A 199 25.59 0.68 -9.36
N THR A 200 25.38 1.07 -8.09
CA THR A 200 24.14 1.73 -7.62
C THR A 200 23.73 2.92 -8.46
N ARG A 201 24.68 3.71 -8.99
CA ARG A 201 24.37 4.84 -9.87
C ARG A 201 23.71 4.40 -11.18
N VAL A 202 24.20 3.29 -11.76
CA VAL A 202 23.70 2.74 -13.03
C VAL A 202 22.32 2.12 -12.83
N SER A 203 22.14 1.28 -11.80
CA SER A 203 20.84 0.66 -11.52
C SER A 203 19.77 1.72 -11.22
N ARG A 204 20.10 2.78 -10.45
CA ARG A 204 19.19 3.90 -10.22
C ARG A 204 18.78 4.62 -11.51
N VAL A 205 19.71 4.86 -12.44
CA VAL A 205 19.40 5.48 -13.74
C VAL A 205 18.47 4.59 -14.56
N ILE A 206 18.73 3.28 -14.62
CA ILE A 206 17.88 2.31 -15.33
C ILE A 206 16.47 2.31 -14.72
N VAL A 207 16.34 2.15 -13.40
CA VAL A 207 15.04 2.14 -12.72
C VAL A 207 14.30 3.45 -12.95
N ARG A 208 14.96 4.60 -12.79
CA ARG A 208 14.36 5.92 -13.02
C ARG A 208 13.88 6.09 -14.46
N ARG A 209 14.66 5.65 -15.45
CA ARG A 209 14.33 5.86 -16.86
C ARG A 209 13.21 4.94 -17.34
N PHE A 210 13.20 3.68 -16.91
CA PHE A 210 12.36 2.65 -17.50
C PHE A 210 11.21 2.17 -16.61
N LEU A 211 11.37 2.20 -15.29
CA LEU A 211 10.33 1.72 -14.35
C LEU A 211 9.52 2.85 -13.74
N GLY A 212 10.19 3.94 -13.36
CA GLY A 212 9.56 5.02 -12.60
C GLY A 212 10.10 6.41 -12.88
N PRO A 213 9.79 7.01 -14.04
CA PRO A 213 10.19 8.39 -14.34
C PRO A 213 9.72 9.40 -13.29
N SER A 214 8.53 9.18 -12.74
CA SER A 214 7.87 10.02 -11.73
C SER A 214 8.06 9.53 -10.30
N TRP A 215 8.76 8.42 -10.06
CA TRP A 215 8.87 7.83 -8.73
C TRP A 215 9.68 8.71 -7.77
N SER A 216 9.42 8.62 -6.46
CA SER A 216 10.23 9.28 -5.44
C SER A 216 11.62 8.64 -5.35
N THR A 217 12.58 9.35 -4.75
CA THR A 217 13.91 8.77 -4.50
C THR A 217 13.83 7.53 -3.61
N THR A 218 12.90 7.53 -2.66
CA THR A 218 12.61 6.41 -1.76
C THR A 218 12.19 5.16 -2.54
N ALA A 219 11.26 5.29 -3.50
CA ALA A 219 10.79 4.17 -4.31
C ALA A 219 11.86 3.62 -5.28
N ILE A 220 12.67 4.51 -5.87
CA ILE A 220 13.83 4.10 -6.66
C ILE A 220 14.82 3.30 -5.80
N ASP A 221 15.13 3.79 -4.60
CA ASP A 221 16.05 3.12 -3.68
C ASP A 221 15.50 1.77 -3.17
N ALA A 222 14.21 1.71 -2.86
CA ALA A 222 13.52 0.47 -2.50
C ALA A 222 13.65 -0.57 -3.63
N THR A 223 13.44 -0.14 -4.87
CA THR A 223 13.57 -1.01 -6.05
C THR A 223 14.98 -1.53 -6.21
N CYS A 224 15.98 -0.65 -6.18
CA CYS A 224 17.38 -1.04 -6.38
C CYS A 224 17.91 -1.94 -5.27
N LYS A 225 17.59 -1.64 -4.00
CA LYS A 225 18.13 -2.37 -2.84
C LYS A 225 17.41 -3.68 -2.58
N HIS A 226 16.11 -3.76 -2.86
CA HIS A 226 15.28 -4.90 -2.46
C HIS A 226 14.72 -5.66 -3.68
N LEU A 227 13.98 -4.99 -4.56
CA LEU A 227 13.22 -5.66 -5.63
C LEU A 227 14.12 -6.30 -6.70
N LEU A 228 15.24 -5.66 -7.03
CA LEU A 228 16.20 -6.19 -8.00
C LEU A 228 17.05 -7.35 -7.48
N GLN A 229 16.77 -7.88 -6.29
CA GLN A 229 17.45 -9.08 -5.79
C GLN A 229 16.78 -10.36 -6.30
N TYR A 230 17.58 -11.38 -6.65
CA TYR A 230 17.07 -12.65 -7.17
C TYR A 230 16.03 -13.29 -6.23
N HIS A 231 16.35 -13.44 -4.94
CA HIS A 231 15.48 -14.09 -3.96
C HIS A 231 14.17 -13.32 -3.74
N THR A 232 14.23 -12.00 -3.75
CA THR A 232 13.07 -11.12 -3.64
C THR A 232 12.16 -11.27 -4.84
N MET A 233 12.67 -11.13 -6.07
CA MET A 233 11.86 -11.27 -7.28
C MET A 233 11.27 -12.69 -7.41
N ARG A 234 12.03 -13.72 -6.98
CA ARG A 234 11.51 -15.09 -6.91
C ARG A 234 10.33 -15.21 -5.95
N ASN A 235 10.41 -14.60 -4.77
CA ASN A 235 9.32 -14.59 -3.81
C ASN A 235 8.11 -13.78 -4.28
N VAL A 236 8.33 -12.62 -4.91
CA VAL A 236 7.28 -11.79 -5.52
C VAL A 236 6.48 -12.61 -6.54
N LEU A 237 7.17 -13.27 -7.48
CA LEU A 237 6.52 -14.06 -8.52
C LEU A 237 5.88 -15.35 -7.97
N PHE A 238 6.52 -16.02 -7.02
CA PHE A 238 5.93 -17.21 -6.38
C PHE A 238 4.67 -16.86 -5.60
N MET A 239 4.69 -15.76 -4.84
CA MET A 239 3.52 -15.26 -4.13
C MET A 239 2.41 -14.88 -5.12
N ALA A 240 2.72 -14.14 -6.19
CA ALA A 240 1.76 -13.77 -7.24
C ALA A 240 1.08 -15.00 -7.87
N MET A 241 1.83 -16.08 -8.13
CA MET A 241 1.24 -17.34 -8.61
C MET A 241 0.20 -17.90 -7.62
N THR A 242 0.49 -17.86 -6.31
CA THR A 242 -0.45 -18.33 -5.29
C THR A 242 -1.63 -17.38 -5.08
N GLU A 243 -1.44 -16.08 -5.27
CA GLU A 243 -2.51 -15.07 -5.30
C GLU A 243 -3.50 -15.37 -6.42
N PHE A 244 -3.01 -15.56 -7.66
CA PHE A 244 -3.88 -15.87 -8.80
C PHE A 244 -4.69 -17.15 -8.62
N ARG A 245 -4.12 -18.16 -7.95
CA ARG A 245 -4.86 -19.39 -7.61
C ARG A 245 -5.97 -19.09 -6.60
N LYS A 246 -5.65 -18.37 -5.53
CA LYS A 246 -6.60 -18.13 -4.43
C LYS A 246 -7.71 -17.15 -4.79
N LEU A 247 -7.38 -16.04 -5.45
CA LEU A 247 -8.33 -14.98 -5.78
C LEU A 247 -9.23 -15.31 -6.98
N SER A 248 -9.09 -16.52 -7.53
CA SER A 248 -10.08 -17.08 -8.47
C SER A 248 -11.40 -17.45 -7.78
N GLU A 249 -11.38 -17.61 -6.47
CA GLU A 249 -12.56 -17.78 -5.62
C GLU A 249 -13.23 -16.42 -5.33
N ASP A 250 -14.54 -16.46 -5.04
CA ASP A 250 -15.28 -15.26 -4.68
C ASP A 250 -14.86 -14.73 -3.28
N PRO A 251 -14.90 -13.40 -3.08
CA PRO A 251 -14.80 -12.82 -1.74
C PRO A 251 -15.85 -13.39 -0.78
N ASP A 252 -15.52 -13.42 0.51
CA ASP A 252 -16.46 -13.82 1.56
C ASP A 252 -17.46 -12.69 1.83
N TRP A 253 -18.47 -12.61 0.97
CA TRP A 253 -19.52 -11.59 0.99
C TRP A 253 -20.28 -11.57 2.31
N GLU A 254 -20.53 -12.73 2.91
CA GLU A 254 -21.23 -12.86 4.18
C GLU A 254 -20.42 -12.22 5.32
N PHE A 255 -19.12 -12.48 5.39
CA PHE A 255 -18.26 -11.82 6.36
C PHE A 255 -18.23 -10.30 6.14
N MET A 256 -18.03 -9.86 4.90
CA MET A 256 -17.99 -8.43 4.57
C MET A 256 -19.30 -7.73 4.96
N LYS A 257 -20.46 -8.38 4.73
CA LYS A 257 -21.77 -7.86 5.12
C LYS A 257 -21.96 -7.76 6.62
N ARG A 258 -21.57 -8.79 7.39
CA ARG A 258 -21.61 -8.72 8.86
C ARG A 258 -20.71 -7.64 9.45
N LYS A 259 -19.62 -7.29 8.77
CA LYS A 259 -18.61 -6.32 9.24
C LYS A 259 -18.63 -5.00 8.48
N GLN A 260 -19.65 -4.73 7.67
CA GLN A 260 -19.66 -3.63 6.71
C GLN A 260 -19.34 -2.25 7.32
N SER A 261 -19.83 -1.93 8.52
CA SER A 261 -19.54 -0.68 9.23
C SER A 261 -18.10 -0.55 9.77
N GLN A 262 -17.30 -1.61 9.64
CA GLN A 262 -15.91 -1.69 10.07
C GLN A 262 -14.95 -1.82 8.87
N ILE A 263 -15.45 -1.70 7.65
CA ILE A 263 -14.67 -1.85 6.42
C ILE A 263 -14.82 -0.58 5.59
N ALA A 264 -13.69 -0.05 5.12
CA ALA A 264 -13.65 0.97 4.09
C ALA A 264 -12.74 0.52 2.94
N LEU A 265 -13.12 0.83 1.70
CA LEU A 265 -12.32 0.51 0.52
C LEU A 265 -12.17 1.75 -0.37
N LEU A 266 -10.92 2.03 -0.75
CA LEU A 266 -10.54 3.06 -1.71
C LEU A 266 -10.13 2.38 -3.03
N PHE A 267 -10.85 2.66 -4.11
CA PHE A 267 -10.54 2.17 -5.45
C PHE A 267 -9.85 3.26 -6.29
N GLY A 268 -9.04 2.85 -7.26
CA GLY A 268 -8.44 3.75 -8.25
C GLY A 268 -9.21 3.74 -9.56
N VAL A 269 -9.16 4.85 -10.32
CA VAL A 269 -9.60 4.85 -11.72
C VAL A 269 -8.63 3.99 -12.54
N ASP A 270 -9.19 3.14 -13.41
CA ASP A 270 -8.44 2.24 -14.30
C ASP A 270 -7.45 1.30 -13.59
N ASP A 271 -7.71 0.97 -12.32
CA ASP A 271 -6.91 -0.02 -11.59
C ASP A 271 -7.29 -1.44 -12.01
N HIS A 272 -6.39 -2.13 -12.69
CA HIS A 272 -6.66 -3.50 -13.13
C HIS A 272 -6.63 -4.52 -11.97
N TRP A 273 -6.08 -4.20 -10.80
CA TRP A 273 -6.07 -5.07 -9.62
C TRP A 273 -7.39 -5.00 -8.85
N GLY A 274 -7.95 -3.80 -8.73
CA GLY A 274 -9.28 -3.55 -8.18
C GLY A 274 -10.10 -2.71 -9.16
N PRO A 275 -10.65 -3.30 -10.24
CA PRO A 275 -11.39 -2.54 -11.24
C PRO A 275 -12.71 -2.02 -10.67
N LEU A 276 -13.25 -0.96 -11.28
CA LEU A 276 -14.52 -0.36 -10.83
C LEU A 276 -15.71 -1.31 -10.92
N SER A 277 -15.65 -2.37 -11.74
CA SER A 277 -16.66 -3.44 -11.70
C SER A 277 -16.70 -4.16 -10.35
N VAL A 278 -15.55 -4.32 -9.67
CA VAL A 278 -15.49 -4.85 -8.30
C VAL A 278 -16.04 -3.82 -7.30
N PHE A 279 -15.78 -2.52 -7.50
CA PHE A 279 -16.41 -1.46 -6.70
C PHE A 279 -17.95 -1.54 -6.79
N GLU A 280 -18.49 -1.66 -7.99
CA GLU A 280 -19.93 -1.77 -8.25
C GLU A 280 -20.53 -3.03 -7.62
N GLU A 281 -19.80 -4.15 -7.72
CA GLU A 281 -20.20 -5.40 -7.08
C GLU A 281 -20.25 -5.27 -5.56
N VAL A 282 -19.23 -4.67 -4.93
CA VAL A 282 -19.23 -4.42 -3.48
C VAL A 282 -20.36 -3.48 -3.09
N SER A 283 -20.59 -2.40 -3.85
CA SER A 283 -21.67 -1.45 -3.60
C SER A 283 -23.05 -2.12 -3.64
N THR A 284 -23.23 -3.08 -4.55
CA THR A 284 -24.49 -3.82 -4.71
C THR A 284 -24.68 -4.88 -3.62
N ARG A 285 -23.64 -5.70 -3.36
CA ARG A 285 -23.74 -6.83 -2.43
C ARG A 285 -23.64 -6.41 -0.95
N VAL A 286 -22.89 -5.34 -0.67
CA VAL A 286 -22.58 -4.87 0.70
C VAL A 286 -22.67 -3.34 0.79
N PRO A 287 -23.87 -2.76 0.68
CA PRO A 287 -24.06 -1.30 0.58
C PRO A 287 -23.61 -0.51 1.82
N GLY A 288 -23.41 -1.16 2.97
CA GLY A 288 -22.93 -0.50 4.19
C GLY A 288 -21.41 -0.35 4.30
N ILE A 289 -20.63 -0.83 3.33
CA ILE A 289 -19.18 -0.58 3.28
C ILE A 289 -18.94 0.87 2.84
N ALA A 290 -18.04 1.57 3.55
CA ALA A 290 -17.60 2.89 3.12
C ALA A 290 -16.73 2.75 1.85
N LEU A 291 -17.28 3.16 0.71
CA LEU A 291 -16.61 3.08 -0.59
C LEU A 291 -16.15 4.46 -1.06
N SER A 292 -14.96 4.52 -1.64
CA SER A 292 -14.39 5.74 -2.23
C SER A 292 -13.64 5.42 -3.51
N ILE A 293 -13.55 6.42 -4.40
CA ILE A 293 -12.79 6.36 -5.65
C ILE A 293 -11.78 7.50 -5.62
N GLU A 294 -10.51 7.20 -5.85
CA GLU A 294 -9.45 8.18 -6.04
C GLU A 294 -9.66 8.89 -7.39
N ARG A 295 -9.62 10.24 -7.39
CA ARG A 295 -9.92 11.06 -8.58
C ARG A 295 -8.90 12.17 -8.84
N GLU A 296 -7.82 12.23 -8.07
CA GLU A 296 -6.74 13.21 -8.22
C GLU A 296 -5.58 12.68 -9.09
N GLY A 297 -5.70 11.46 -9.63
CA GLY A 297 -4.76 10.89 -10.59
C GLY A 297 -3.64 10.08 -9.93
N HIS A 298 -3.82 9.69 -8.67
CA HIS A 298 -2.93 8.76 -7.99
C HIS A 298 -3.24 7.31 -8.40
N THR A 299 -2.28 6.67 -9.06
CA THR A 299 -2.45 5.29 -9.57
C THR A 299 -2.33 4.23 -8.47
N HIS A 300 -2.56 2.96 -8.81
CA HIS A 300 -2.27 1.80 -7.95
C HIS A 300 -0.87 1.86 -7.29
N GLY A 301 0.14 2.34 -8.02
CA GLY A 301 1.49 2.57 -7.49
C GLY A 301 1.63 3.86 -6.67
N CYS A 302 0.60 4.31 -5.96
CA CYS A 302 0.59 5.60 -5.24
C CYS A 302 1.76 5.75 -4.25
N CYS A 303 2.16 4.65 -3.60
CA CYS A 303 3.32 4.59 -2.69
C CYS A 303 4.66 4.87 -3.39
N CYS A 304 4.74 4.76 -4.72
CA CYS A 304 5.94 5.10 -5.45
C CYS A 304 6.14 6.60 -5.63
N THR A 305 5.19 7.45 -5.22
CA THR A 305 5.27 8.91 -5.33
C THR A 305 5.00 9.56 -3.98
N GLU A 306 5.67 10.68 -3.69
CA GLU A 306 5.43 11.41 -2.43
C GLU A 306 4.00 11.96 -2.40
N ALA A 307 3.53 12.56 -3.51
CA ALA A 307 2.17 13.11 -3.59
C ALA A 307 1.10 12.03 -3.37
N GLY A 308 1.19 10.87 -4.03
CA GLY A 308 0.25 9.78 -3.83
C GLY A 308 0.30 9.21 -2.42
N SER A 309 1.49 9.10 -1.82
CA SER A 309 1.65 8.64 -0.44
C SER A 309 0.99 9.58 0.56
N ILE A 310 1.19 10.89 0.42
CA ILE A 310 0.61 11.92 1.30
C ILE A 310 -0.92 11.96 1.14
N TRP A 311 -1.41 11.92 -0.10
CA TRP A 311 -2.84 11.95 -0.37
C TRP A 311 -3.57 10.74 0.27
N VAL A 312 -3.03 9.54 0.06
CA VAL A 312 -3.60 8.32 0.64
C VAL A 312 -3.50 8.33 2.17
N ALA A 313 -2.41 8.85 2.74
CA ALA A 313 -2.30 9.03 4.18
C ALA A 313 -3.38 9.96 4.75
N HIS A 314 -3.67 11.07 4.06
CA HIS A 314 -4.74 11.99 4.43
C HIS A 314 -6.14 11.34 4.34
N HIS A 315 -6.38 10.58 3.27
CA HIS A 315 -7.62 9.80 3.12
C HIS A 315 -7.81 8.80 4.29
N VAL A 316 -6.77 8.01 4.60
CA VAL A 316 -6.78 7.03 5.70
C VAL A 316 -7.01 7.72 7.04
N SER A 317 -6.32 8.83 7.34
CA SER A 317 -6.52 9.55 8.60
C SER A 317 -7.93 10.07 8.76
N ASN A 318 -8.57 10.55 7.68
CA ASN A 318 -9.95 11.04 7.73
C ASN A 318 -10.95 9.92 8.03
N LEU A 319 -10.77 8.75 7.41
CA LEU A 319 -11.58 7.57 7.72
C LEU A 319 -11.44 7.16 9.19
N ILE A 320 -10.22 7.14 9.73
CA ILE A 320 -9.95 6.80 11.13
C ILE A 320 -10.60 7.82 12.07
N LYS A 321 -10.38 9.13 11.84
CA LYS A 321 -10.95 10.20 12.67
C LYS A 321 -12.49 10.14 12.70
N ASN A 322 -13.11 9.95 11.53
CA ASN A 322 -14.57 9.81 11.44
C ASN A 322 -15.08 8.58 12.19
N GLN A 323 -14.38 7.45 12.08
CA GLN A 323 -14.77 6.21 12.74
C GLN A 323 -14.67 6.31 14.27
N ILE A 324 -13.70 7.07 14.80
CA ILE A 324 -13.56 7.34 16.24
C ILE A 324 -14.69 8.25 16.72
N GLN A 325 -14.99 9.32 15.98
CA GLN A 325 -16.07 10.25 16.33
C GLN A 325 -17.43 9.53 16.39
N ILE A 326 -17.73 8.66 15.43
CA ILE A 326 -18.98 7.88 15.41
C ILE A 326 -19.12 6.98 16.64
N ARG A 327 -18.01 6.45 17.19
CA ARG A 327 -18.05 5.54 18.35
C ARG A 327 -18.11 6.24 19.71
N ASN A 328 -17.82 7.54 19.75
CA ASN A 328 -17.89 8.36 20.96
C ASN A 328 -19.25 9.09 21.09
N LEU A 329 -20.15 8.93 20.12
CA LEU A 329 -21.52 9.44 20.10
C LEU A 329 -22.52 8.33 20.47
#